data_AF-A0A7W1CMY3-F1
#
_entry.id   AF-A0A7W1CMY3-F1
#
_cell.length_a   1.000
_cell.length_b   1.000
_cell.length_c   1.000
_cell.angle_alpha   90.00
_cell.angle_beta   90.00
_cell.angle_gamma   90.00
#
_symmetry.space_group_name_H-M   'P 1'
#
loop_
_entity.id
_entity.type
_entity.pdbx_description
1 polymer ?
#
loop_
_entity_poly.entity_id
_entity_poly.type
_entity_poly.pdbx_seq_one_letter_code
_entity_poly.pdbx_strand_id
1 'polypeptide(L)'
;MTYAHDTVSRASDDGATTGTAVRLAAAAAVLVGGLVHLQLYFDGYRDFPDVNFGRSFLLNGFGSVVIAAALVLRREAPIRIAAAGMLVGTLIAFLLTRNDVEVFGFTERGLNPSPQALLTLVVEIVGLVLIGATFVPAIGPGRNLPLIAAIPAVAAILLVAVVGSALWARTD
;
A
#
# COMPACT_ATOMS: atom_id res chain seq x y z
N MET A 1 38.84 22.24 10.94
CA MET A 1 38.30 21.49 9.78
C MET A 1 37.39 20.33 10.18
N THR A 2 37.52 19.76 11.39
CA THR A 2 36.69 18.65 11.92
C THR A 2 35.19 18.99 12.11
N TYR A 3 34.86 20.23 12.50
CA TYR A 3 33.48 20.62 12.80
C TYR A 3 32.52 20.59 11.59
N ALA A 4 33.01 20.94 10.39
CA ALA A 4 32.19 20.97 9.18
C ALA A 4 31.90 19.55 8.62
N HIS A 5 32.73 18.56 8.95
CA HIS A 5 32.53 17.17 8.52
C HIS A 5 31.45 16.46 9.36
N ASP A 6 31.36 16.82 10.64
CA ASP A 6 30.42 16.26 11.61
C ASP A 6 28.96 16.73 11.41
N THR A 7 28.75 17.88 10.79
CA THR A 7 27.41 18.40 10.48
C THR A 7 26.83 17.76 9.22
N VAL A 8 27.66 17.60 8.19
CA VAL A 8 27.25 16.99 6.91
C VAL A 8 26.92 15.49 7.07
N SER A 9 27.68 14.77 7.89
CA SER A 9 27.40 13.35 8.19
C SER A 9 26.06 13.17 8.91
N ARG A 10 25.80 13.95 9.97
CA ARG A 10 24.51 13.91 10.70
C ARG A 10 23.32 14.23 9.80
N ALA A 11 23.39 15.29 9.00
CA ALA A 11 22.31 15.65 8.08
C ALA A 11 22.00 14.53 7.06
N SER A 12 23.03 13.83 6.59
CA SER A 12 22.88 12.68 5.68
C SER A 12 22.24 11.47 6.39
N ASP A 13 22.60 11.23 7.65
CA ASP A 13 22.04 10.17 8.48
C ASP A 13 20.58 10.40 8.83
N ASP A 14 20.21 11.65 9.13
CA ASP A 14 18.84 12.07 9.45
C ASP A 14 17.91 11.90 8.25
N GLY A 15 18.35 12.33 7.06
CA GLY A 15 17.62 12.12 5.82
C GLY A 15 17.41 10.63 5.52
N ALA A 16 18.46 9.81 5.69
CA ALA A 16 18.37 8.38 5.46
C ALA A 16 17.44 7.65 6.46
N THR A 17 17.41 8.10 7.71
CA THR A 17 16.49 7.59 8.74
C THR A 17 15.05 7.98 8.41
N THR A 18 14.84 9.25 8.04
CA THR A 18 13.52 9.78 7.64
C THR A 18 12.97 9.03 6.43
N GLY A 19 13.75 8.86 5.36
CA GLY A 19 13.33 8.09 4.18
C GLY A 19 13.00 6.63 4.49
N THR A 20 13.68 6.03 5.46
CA THR A 20 13.36 4.66 5.91
C THR A 20 11.99 4.64 6.58
N ALA A 21 11.73 5.56 7.51
CA ALA A 21 10.44 5.65 8.20
C ALA A 21 9.29 5.91 7.23
N VAL A 22 9.45 6.88 6.31
CA VAL A 22 8.43 7.22 5.29
C VAL A 22 8.11 6.02 4.41
N ARG A 23 9.12 5.28 3.92
CA ARG A 23 8.91 4.08 3.11
C ARG A 23 8.20 2.97 3.87
N LEU A 24 8.53 2.76 5.15
CA LEU A 24 7.85 1.74 5.97
C LEU A 24 6.41 2.14 6.29
N ALA A 25 6.15 3.42 6.53
CA ALA A 25 4.80 3.94 6.66
C ALA A 25 3.99 3.75 5.36
N ALA A 26 4.62 3.97 4.20
CA ALA A 26 4.00 3.67 2.91
C ALA A 26 3.71 2.17 2.74
N ALA A 27 4.62 1.29 3.16
CA ALA A 27 4.40 -0.15 3.14
C ALA A 27 3.20 -0.56 4.01
N ALA A 28 3.05 0.04 5.20
CA ALA A 28 1.89 -0.18 6.06
C ALA A 28 0.59 0.33 5.42
N ALA A 29 0.61 1.51 4.79
CA ALA A 29 -0.56 2.04 4.08
C ALA A 29 -0.98 1.14 2.90
N VAL A 30 -0.03 0.72 2.06
CA VAL A 30 -0.29 -0.23 0.96
C VAL A 30 -0.86 -1.54 1.50
N LEU A 31 -0.31 -2.08 2.58
CA LEU A 31 -0.84 -3.29 3.20
C LEU A 31 -2.27 -3.11 3.67
N VAL A 32 -2.58 -2.04 4.42
CA VAL A 32 -3.92 -1.78 4.93
C VAL A 32 -4.93 -1.64 3.79
N GLY A 33 -4.60 -0.88 2.74
CA GLY A 33 -5.47 -0.78 1.55
C GLY A 33 -5.70 -2.14 0.88
N GLY A 34 -4.65 -2.96 0.75
CA GLY A 34 -4.75 -4.32 0.23
C GLY A 34 -5.60 -5.26 1.09
N LEU A 35 -5.48 -5.18 2.41
CA LEU A 35 -6.28 -5.97 3.35
C LEU A 35 -7.77 -5.61 3.23
N VAL A 36 -8.09 -4.33 3.04
CA VAL A 36 -9.49 -3.93 2.80
C VAL A 36 -10.00 -4.48 1.46
N HIS A 37 -9.18 -4.53 0.41
CA HIS A 37 -9.57 -5.17 -0.85
C HIS A 37 -9.79 -6.68 -0.70
N LEU A 38 -8.96 -7.38 0.09
CA LEU A 38 -9.17 -8.79 0.41
C LEU A 38 -10.44 -9.00 1.24
N GLN A 39 -10.70 -8.12 2.21
CA GLN A 39 -11.93 -8.16 2.97
C GLN A 39 -13.14 -8.00 2.04
N LEU A 40 -13.16 -6.98 1.18
CA LEU A 40 -14.27 -6.75 0.24
C LEU A 40 -14.47 -7.92 -0.72
N TYR A 41 -13.38 -8.56 -1.15
CA TYR A 41 -13.44 -9.78 -1.96
C TYR A 41 -14.27 -10.88 -1.27
N PHE A 42 -14.02 -11.13 0.02
CA PHE A 42 -14.79 -12.11 0.80
C PHE A 42 -16.17 -11.61 1.21
N ASP A 43 -16.35 -10.29 1.41
CA ASP A 43 -17.64 -9.65 1.72
C ASP A 43 -18.57 -9.53 0.47
N GLY A 44 -18.53 -10.51 -0.42
CA GLY A 44 -19.46 -10.66 -1.55
C GLY A 44 -18.99 -10.13 -2.91
N TYR A 45 -17.86 -9.40 -2.99
CA TYR A 45 -17.39 -8.90 -4.30
C TYR A 45 -16.89 -10.01 -5.21
N ARG A 46 -16.47 -11.15 -4.64
CA ARG A 46 -16.11 -12.36 -5.41
C ARG A 46 -17.27 -12.97 -6.20
N ASP A 47 -18.51 -12.69 -5.78
CA ASP A 47 -19.74 -13.27 -6.35
C ASP A 47 -20.44 -12.32 -7.33
N PHE A 48 -19.83 -11.17 -7.63
CA PHE A 48 -20.37 -10.20 -8.60
C PHE A 48 -20.46 -10.82 -10.01
N PRO A 49 -21.48 -10.46 -10.82
CA PRO A 49 -21.71 -11.09 -12.13
C PRO A 49 -20.52 -11.04 -13.10
N ASP A 50 -19.78 -9.93 -13.13
CA ASP A 50 -18.51 -9.87 -13.87
C ASP A 50 -17.38 -10.46 -13.01
N VAL A 51 -16.88 -11.63 -13.43
CA VAL A 51 -15.77 -12.33 -12.74
C VAL A 51 -14.49 -11.48 -12.63
N ASN A 52 -14.27 -10.54 -13.54
CA ASN A 52 -13.09 -9.66 -13.50
C ASN A 52 -13.18 -8.65 -12.36
N PHE A 53 -14.39 -8.29 -11.92
CA PHE A 53 -14.59 -7.43 -10.77
C PHE A 53 -13.98 -8.09 -9.52
N GLY A 54 -14.47 -9.27 -9.12
CA GLY A 54 -13.91 -10.00 -7.99
C GLY A 54 -12.40 -10.28 -8.13
N ARG A 55 -11.94 -10.70 -9.32
CA ARG A 55 -10.51 -10.92 -9.59
C ARG A 55 -9.66 -9.66 -9.39
N SER A 56 -10.19 -8.48 -9.70
CA SER A 56 -9.45 -7.22 -9.52
C SER A 56 -9.19 -6.91 -8.04
N PHE A 57 -10.15 -7.20 -7.15
CA PHE A 57 -9.98 -7.05 -5.70
C PHE A 57 -8.99 -8.06 -5.14
N LEU A 58 -9.06 -9.32 -5.58
CA LEU A 58 -8.09 -10.35 -5.19
C LEU A 58 -6.67 -9.99 -5.65
N LEU A 59 -6.53 -9.55 -6.92
CA LEU A 59 -5.25 -9.14 -7.48
C LEU A 59 -4.69 -7.93 -6.74
N ASN A 60 -5.53 -6.93 -6.43
CA ASN A 60 -5.11 -5.77 -5.65
C ASN A 60 -4.63 -6.19 -4.26
N GLY A 61 -5.44 -6.97 -3.55
CA GLY A 61 -5.14 -7.40 -2.19
C GLY A 61 -3.84 -8.20 -2.11
N PHE A 62 -3.68 -9.21 -2.97
CA PHE A 62 -2.44 -9.99 -3.06
C PHE A 62 -1.25 -9.14 -3.50
N GLY A 63 -1.43 -8.31 -4.54
CA GLY A 63 -0.38 -7.43 -5.05
C GLY A 63 0.11 -6.44 -4.00
N SER A 64 -0.79 -5.90 -3.20
CA SER A 64 -0.49 -5.00 -2.08
C SER A 64 0.34 -5.67 -1.00
N VAL A 65 0.04 -6.93 -0.65
CA VAL A 65 0.85 -7.72 0.30
C VAL A 65 2.27 -7.90 -0.24
N VAL A 66 2.41 -8.25 -1.51
CA VAL A 66 3.72 -8.43 -2.16
C VAL A 66 4.49 -7.12 -2.21
N ILE A 67 3.85 -6.02 -2.61
CA ILE A 67 4.48 -4.70 -2.71
C ILE A 67 4.86 -4.18 -1.31
N ALA A 68 4.01 -4.35 -0.29
CA ALA A 68 4.33 -3.97 1.08
C ALA A 68 5.57 -4.72 1.60
N ALA A 69 5.63 -6.03 1.40
CA ALA A 69 6.82 -6.82 1.74
C ALA A 69 8.05 -6.35 0.94
N ALA A 70 7.89 -6.06 -0.36
CA ALA A 70 8.97 -5.54 -1.19
C ALA A 70 9.48 -4.17 -0.70
N LEU A 71 8.60 -3.26 -0.28
CA LEU A 71 8.97 -1.94 0.26
C LEU A 71 9.75 -2.05 1.57
N VAL A 72 9.47 -3.06 2.40
CA VAL A 72 10.26 -3.37 3.60
C VAL A 72 11.66 -3.86 3.21
N LEU A 73 11.75 -4.75 2.22
CA LEU A 73 13.00 -5.39 1.81
C LEU A 73 13.90 -4.50 0.94
N ARG A 74 13.31 -3.64 0.12
CA ARG A 74 13.93 -3.01 -1.05
C ARG A 74 13.60 -1.52 -1.10
N ARG A 75 14.58 -0.70 -1.49
CA ARG A 75 14.48 0.78 -1.56
C ARG A 75 14.50 1.32 -2.99
N GLU A 76 14.69 0.42 -3.94
CA GLU A 76 14.90 0.73 -5.35
C GLU A 76 13.67 1.41 -5.95
N ALA A 77 13.91 2.33 -6.88
CA ALA A 77 12.85 3.09 -7.53
C ALA A 77 11.76 2.22 -8.17
N PRO A 78 12.05 1.09 -8.85
CA PRO A 78 11.02 0.27 -9.48
C PRO A 78 9.96 -0.24 -8.49
N ILE A 79 10.35 -0.62 -7.27
CA ILE A 79 9.41 -1.09 -6.23
C ILE A 79 8.49 0.05 -5.78
N ARG A 80 9.06 1.24 -5.59
CA ARG A 80 8.31 2.44 -5.19
C ARG A 80 7.39 2.93 -6.31
N ILE A 81 7.82 2.84 -7.56
CA ILE A 81 7.00 3.14 -8.75
C ILE A 81 5.87 2.13 -8.88
N ALA A 82 6.12 0.83 -8.64
CA ALA A 82 5.07 -0.18 -8.65
C ALA A 82 4.00 0.10 -7.57
N ALA A 83 4.42 0.50 -6.36
CA ALA A 83 3.50 0.94 -5.31
C ALA A 83 2.68 2.16 -5.74
N ALA A 84 3.33 3.19 -6.31
CA ALA A 84 2.62 4.37 -6.82
C ALA A 84 1.63 4.00 -7.92
N GLY A 85 2.02 3.15 -8.87
CA GLY A 85 1.17 2.72 -9.98
C GLY A 85 -0.07 1.95 -9.50
N MET A 86 0.09 1.08 -8.50
CA MET A 86 -1.04 0.38 -7.88
C MET A 86 -2.01 1.35 -7.21
N LEU A 87 -1.51 2.26 -6.37
CA LEU A 87 -2.31 3.25 -5.65
C LEU A 87 -3.00 4.25 -6.61
N VAL A 88 -2.32 4.66 -7.67
CA VAL A 88 -2.93 5.51 -8.70
C VAL A 88 -4.01 4.74 -9.45
N GLY A 89 -3.77 3.47 -9.79
CA GLY A 89 -4.74 2.62 -10.47
C GLY A 89 -6.03 2.44 -9.67
N THR A 90 -5.93 2.19 -8.36
CA THR A 90 -7.10 2.08 -7.47
C THR A 90 -7.85 3.40 -7.34
N LEU A 91 -7.14 4.51 -7.13
CA LEU A 91 -7.75 5.83 -7.04
C LEU A 91 -8.45 6.24 -8.34
N ILE A 92 -7.88 5.89 -9.50
CA ILE A 92 -8.53 6.11 -10.79
C ILE A 92 -9.79 5.24 -10.90
N ALA A 93 -9.73 3.95 -10.58
CA ALA A 93 -10.91 3.08 -10.61
C ALA A 93 -12.01 3.57 -9.66
N PHE A 94 -11.63 4.01 -8.46
CA PHE A 94 -12.52 4.66 -7.51
C PHE A 94 -13.16 5.90 -8.14
N LEU A 95 -12.38 6.82 -8.68
CA LEU A 95 -12.90 8.04 -9.29
C LEU A 95 -13.85 7.74 -10.46
N LEU A 96 -13.49 6.82 -11.36
CA LEU A 96 -14.31 6.43 -12.52
C LEU A 96 -15.67 5.89 -12.07
N THR A 97 -15.67 4.94 -11.14
CA THR A 97 -16.91 4.32 -10.64
C THR A 97 -17.85 5.31 -9.96
N ARG A 98 -17.32 6.42 -9.39
CA ARG A 98 -18.10 7.51 -8.78
C ARG A 98 -18.59 8.58 -9.76
N ASN A 99 -18.09 8.59 -10.98
CA ASN A 99 -18.50 9.51 -12.04
C ASN A 99 -19.31 8.79 -13.13
N ASP A 100 -20.10 7.79 -12.73
CA ASP A 100 -20.95 6.98 -13.61
C ASP A 100 -20.20 6.28 -14.76
N VAL A 101 -18.88 6.04 -14.62
CA VAL A 101 -18.09 5.21 -15.56
C VAL A 101 -18.00 3.79 -15.03
N GLU A 102 -18.51 2.83 -15.79
CA GLU A 102 -18.45 1.42 -15.45
C GLU A 102 -17.02 0.87 -15.49
N VAL A 103 -16.64 0.16 -14.43
CA VAL A 103 -15.40 -0.62 -14.37
C VAL A 103 -15.82 -2.06 -14.06
N PHE A 104 -15.65 -2.97 -15.02
CA PHE A 104 -16.13 -4.37 -14.92
C PHE A 104 -17.64 -4.48 -14.59
N GLY A 105 -18.45 -3.61 -15.20
CA GLY A 105 -19.90 -3.55 -14.96
C GLY A 105 -20.31 -3.01 -13.58
N PHE A 106 -19.36 -2.48 -12.80
CA PHE A 106 -19.61 -1.87 -11.49
C PHE A 106 -19.58 -0.33 -11.58
N THR A 107 -20.59 0.30 -10.98
CA THR A 107 -20.63 1.75 -10.68
C THR A 107 -21.15 1.94 -9.26
N GLU A 108 -20.71 2.99 -8.59
CA GLU A 108 -21.09 3.24 -7.19
C GLU A 108 -21.15 4.73 -6.92
N ARG A 109 -22.18 5.18 -6.20
CA ARG A 109 -22.37 6.61 -5.91
C ARG A 109 -22.03 6.93 -4.46
N GLY A 110 -21.19 7.94 -4.29
CA GLY A 110 -20.80 8.46 -2.97
C GLY A 110 -19.89 7.50 -2.19
N LEU A 111 -20.03 7.54 -0.87
CA LEU A 111 -19.28 6.71 0.09
C LEU A 111 -20.15 5.59 0.69
N ASN A 112 -21.37 5.41 0.16
CA ASN A 112 -22.28 4.32 0.53
C ASN A 112 -22.11 3.18 -0.49
N PRO A 113 -22.25 1.90 -0.08
CA PRO A 113 -22.80 1.42 1.20
C PRO A 113 -21.75 1.04 2.26
N SER A 114 -20.44 1.21 2.03
CA SER A 114 -19.40 0.66 2.91
C SER A 114 -18.46 1.74 3.50
N PRO A 115 -18.36 1.86 4.85
CA PRO A 115 -17.33 2.67 5.51
C PRO A 115 -15.90 2.34 5.05
N GLN A 116 -15.69 1.11 4.56
CA GLN A 116 -14.42 0.61 4.04
C GLN A 116 -13.96 1.39 2.80
N ALA A 117 -14.89 1.95 2.01
CA ALA A 117 -14.55 2.78 0.84
C ALA A 117 -13.83 4.07 1.24
N LEU A 118 -14.30 4.76 2.29
CA LEU A 118 -13.64 5.96 2.82
C LEU A 118 -12.30 5.61 3.46
N LEU A 119 -12.24 4.53 4.23
CA LEU A 119 -10.99 4.07 4.84
C LEU A 119 -9.93 3.79 3.77
N THR A 120 -10.29 3.03 2.74
CA THR A 120 -9.40 2.70 1.62
C THR A 120 -8.94 3.97 0.91
N LEU A 121 -9.86 4.88 0.57
CA LEU A 121 -9.53 6.15 -0.07
C LEU A 121 -8.49 6.96 0.72
N VAL A 122 -8.71 7.14 2.03
CA VAL A 122 -7.79 7.90 2.90
C VAL A 122 -6.43 7.22 2.95
N VAL A 123 -6.40 5.90 3.16
CA VAL A 123 -5.15 5.14 3.27
C VAL A 123 -4.38 5.15 1.96
N GLU A 124 -5.06 5.06 0.81
CA GLU A 124 -4.43 5.10 -0.50
C GLU A 124 -3.84 6.47 -0.83
N ILE A 125 -4.55 7.56 -0.51
CA ILE A 125 -4.02 8.92 -0.65
C ILE A 125 -2.79 9.10 0.23
N VAL A 126 -2.87 8.70 1.50
CA VAL A 126 -1.73 8.75 2.43
C VAL A 126 -0.56 7.93 1.90
N GLY A 127 -0.81 6.70 1.44
CA GLY A 127 0.18 5.83 0.83
C GLY A 127 0.86 6.48 -0.38
N LEU A 128 0.08 7.11 -1.26
CA LEU A 128 0.58 7.75 -2.47
C LEU A 128 1.45 8.97 -2.14
N VAL A 129 1.01 9.78 -1.17
CA VAL A 129 1.79 10.92 -0.67
C VAL A 129 3.11 10.44 -0.06
N LEU A 130 3.09 9.39 0.78
CA LEU A 130 4.29 8.84 1.40
C LEU A 130 5.24 8.25 0.37
N ILE A 131 4.75 7.50 -0.63
CA ILE A 131 5.58 7.00 -1.73
C ILE A 131 6.18 8.16 -2.52
N GLY A 132 5.39 9.17 -2.87
CA GLY A 132 5.86 10.37 -3.55
C GLY A 132 6.95 11.10 -2.77
N ALA A 133 6.78 11.22 -1.45
CA ALA A 133 7.75 11.82 -0.54
C ALA A 133 9.12 11.13 -0.58
N THR A 134 9.18 9.81 -0.81
CA THR A 134 10.47 9.10 -0.95
C THR A 134 11.30 9.52 -2.18
N PHE A 135 10.71 10.23 -3.14
CA PHE A 135 11.42 10.79 -4.30
C PHE A 135 11.90 12.22 -4.07
N VAL A 136 11.49 12.86 -2.97
CA VAL A 136 12.01 14.18 -2.59
C VAL A 136 13.45 14.00 -2.08
N PRO A 137 14.45 14.73 -2.62
CA PRO A 137 15.86 14.54 -2.26
C PRO A 137 16.17 14.64 -0.75
N ALA A 138 15.44 15.51 -0.03
CA ALA A 138 15.61 15.69 1.42
C ALA A 138 15.15 14.48 2.27
N ILE A 139 14.27 13.64 1.72
CA ILE A 139 13.74 12.43 2.38
C ILE A 139 14.46 11.20 1.83
N GLY A 140 14.52 11.10 0.50
CA GLY A 140 15.14 9.99 -0.21
C GLY A 140 14.49 8.62 0.03
N PRO A 141 15.08 7.56 -0.53
CA PRO A 141 14.54 6.19 -0.44
C PRO A 141 14.81 5.50 0.91
N GLY A 142 15.58 6.12 1.80
CA GLY A 142 16.04 5.52 3.06
C GLY A 142 17.14 4.47 2.89
N ARG A 143 17.32 3.66 3.94
CA ARG A 143 18.30 2.56 4.05
C ARG A 143 17.61 1.21 3.95
N ASN A 144 18.33 0.19 3.49
CA ASN A 144 17.83 -1.18 3.62
C ASN A 144 17.86 -1.58 5.09
N LEU A 145 16.80 -2.27 5.53
CA LEU A 145 16.78 -2.84 6.88
C LEU A 145 17.75 -4.02 6.96
N PRO A 146 18.40 -4.24 8.12
CA PRO A 146 19.15 -5.46 8.34
C PRO A 146 18.18 -6.66 8.34
N LEU A 147 18.65 -7.83 7.90
CA LEU A 147 17.81 -9.04 7.78
C LEU A 147 17.07 -9.39 9.07
N ILE A 148 17.71 -9.20 10.23
CA ILE A 148 17.11 -9.45 11.55
C ILE A 148 15.86 -8.62 11.83
N ALA A 149 15.73 -7.43 11.22
CA ALA A 149 14.54 -6.58 11.31
C ALA A 149 13.57 -6.83 10.14
N ALA A 150 14.10 -7.09 8.94
CA ALA A 150 13.29 -7.26 7.74
C ALA A 150 12.48 -8.57 7.77
N ILE A 151 13.08 -9.68 8.21
CA ILE A 151 12.42 -11.00 8.29
C ILE A 151 11.16 -10.97 9.17
N PRO A 152 11.21 -10.52 10.44
CA PRO A 152 10.01 -10.49 11.27
C PRO A 152 8.97 -9.50 10.74
N ALA A 153 9.37 -8.38 10.13
CA ALA A 153 8.43 -7.45 9.51
C ALA A 153 7.68 -8.09 8.34
N VAL A 154 8.39 -8.77 7.42
CA VAL A 154 7.76 -9.49 6.30
C VAL A 154 6.90 -10.65 6.81
N ALA A 155 7.37 -11.41 7.80
CA ALA A 155 6.58 -12.47 8.43
C ALA A 155 5.29 -11.93 9.05
N ALA A 156 5.32 -10.76 9.70
CA ALA A 156 4.14 -10.11 10.24
C ALA A 156 3.16 -9.69 9.12
N ILE A 157 3.67 -9.13 8.01
CA ILE A 157 2.84 -8.79 6.83
C ILE A 157 2.10 -10.04 6.31
N LEU A 158 2.84 -11.13 6.09
CA LEU A 158 2.27 -12.38 5.59
C LEU A 158 1.29 -13.00 6.58
N LEU A 159 1.64 -13.01 7.87
CA LEU A 159 0.78 -13.54 8.92
C LEU A 159 -0.54 -12.77 9.00
N VAL A 160 -0.50 -11.44 9.01
CA VAL A 160 -1.71 -10.61 9.05
C VAL A 160 -2.57 -10.84 7.81
N ALA A 161 -1.97 -10.94 6.62
CA ALA A 161 -2.69 -11.22 5.39
C ALA A 161 -3.37 -12.61 5.43
N VAL A 162 -2.63 -13.65 5.80
CA VAL A 162 -3.15 -15.03 5.87
C VAL A 162 -4.23 -15.16 6.94
N VAL A 163 -3.98 -14.65 8.14
CA VAL A 163 -4.95 -14.72 9.24
C VAL A 163 -6.20 -13.90 8.91
N GLY A 164 -6.03 -12.68 8.39
CA GLY A 164 -7.15 -11.84 7.95
C GLY A 164 -8.01 -12.56 6.91
N SER A 165 -7.40 -13.04 5.81
CA SER A 165 -8.10 -13.81 4.79
C SER A 165 -8.79 -15.05 5.34
N ALA A 166 -8.14 -15.79 6.26
CA ALA A 166 -8.74 -16.97 6.87
C ALA A 166 -9.92 -16.64 7.79
N LEU A 167 -9.97 -15.44 8.38
CA LEU A 167 -11.10 -14.98 9.19
C LEU A 167 -12.27 -14.53 8.30
N TRP A 168 -12.01 -13.73 7.26
CA TRP A 168 -13.06 -13.27 6.34
C TRP A 168 -13.62 -14.39 5.47
N ALA A 169 -12.83 -15.41 5.13
CA ALA A 169 -13.33 -16.57 4.40
C ALA A 169 -14.29 -17.46 5.23
N ARG A 170 -14.49 -17.17 6.52
CA ARG A 170 -15.38 -17.92 7.42
C ARG A 170 -16.68 -17.18 7.75
N THR A 171 -16.82 -15.92 7.33
CA THR A 171 -17.99 -15.09 7.65
C THR A 171 -19.16 -15.32 6.69
N ASP A 172 -19.21 -16.49 6.03
CA ASP A 172 -20.26 -16.94 5.11
C ASP A 172 -21.37 -17.71 5.84
#